data_AF-A0A1U4UJ34-F1
#
_entry.id   AF-A0A1U4UJ34-F1
#
_cell.length_a   1.000
_cell.length_b   1.000
_cell.length_c   1.000
_cell.angle_alpha   90.00
_cell.angle_beta   90.00
_cell.angle_gamma   90.00
#
_symmetry.space_group_name_H-M   'P 1'
#
loop_
_entity.id
_entity.type
_entity.pdbx_description
1 polymer ?
#
loop_
_entity_poly.entity_id
_entity_poly.type
_entity_poly.pdbx_seq_one_letter_code
_entity_poly.pdbx_strand_id
1 'polypeptide(L)'
;MLIRQLPLRSRLVTALNGGRPKWTTIEHLLADIWAVLVKLLGDPDKVPENIDHPVRAEMAANEKSEHKRALKERYLKRKSDRRRS
;
A
#
# COMPACT_ATOMS: atom_id res chain seq x y z
N MET A 1 -15.02 12.47 13.61
CA MET A 1 -14.17 11.52 12.86
C MET A 1 -12.72 11.86 13.20
N LEU A 2 -12.03 11.01 13.96
CA LEU A 2 -10.68 11.31 14.45
C LEU A 2 -9.65 10.91 13.38
N ILE A 3 -9.15 11.89 12.62
CA ILE A 3 -8.09 11.68 11.63
C ILE A 3 -6.79 11.48 12.40
N ARG A 4 -6.34 10.22 12.55
CA ARG A 4 -4.98 9.91 13.03
C ARG A 4 -3.99 10.22 11.92
N GLN A 5 -3.60 11.48 11.82
CA GLN A 5 -2.52 11.94 10.96
C GLN A 5 -1.20 11.34 11.46
N LEU A 6 -0.58 10.48 10.66
CA LEU A 6 0.88 10.28 10.71
C LEU A 6 1.52 11.35 9.82
N PRO A 7 2.65 11.95 10.21
CA PRO A 7 3.21 13.07 9.46
C PRO A 7 3.68 12.60 8.08
N LEU A 8 3.20 13.30 7.05
CA LEU A 8 3.46 13.07 5.63
C LEU A 8 4.97 13.05 5.26
N ARG A 9 5.83 13.57 6.15
CA ARG A 9 7.29 13.69 5.99
C ARG A 9 8.09 12.79 6.95
N SER A 10 7.51 11.71 7.45
CA SER A 10 8.27 10.73 8.23
C SER A 10 9.24 9.94 7.34
N ARG A 11 10.54 10.06 7.59
CA ARG A 11 11.62 9.25 6.97
C ARG A 11 11.33 7.74 7.01
N LEU A 12 10.53 7.28 7.98
CA LEU A 12 10.13 5.88 8.13
C LEU A 12 9.13 5.45 7.04
N VAL A 13 8.23 6.34 6.64
CA VAL A 13 7.22 6.07 5.61
C VAL A 13 7.86 5.95 4.22
N THR A 14 8.88 6.74 3.93
CA THR A 14 9.64 6.67 2.66
C THR A 14 10.59 5.47 2.61
N ALA A 15 11.22 5.09 3.73
CA ALA A 15 12.09 3.91 3.81
C ALA A 15 11.32 2.58 3.74
N LEU A 16 10.12 2.53 4.33
CA LEU A 16 9.23 1.36 4.25
C LEU A 16 8.59 1.16 2.87
N ASN A 17 8.74 2.14 1.98
CA ASN A 17 8.12 2.16 0.67
C ASN A 17 9.16 2.19 -0.46
N GLY A 18 10.33 1.59 -0.22
CA GLY A 18 11.40 1.44 -1.20
C GLY A 18 11.95 2.75 -1.77
N GLY A 19 11.74 3.88 -1.08
CA GLY A 19 12.16 5.21 -1.56
C GLY A 19 11.13 5.97 -2.40
N ARG A 20 9.89 5.49 -2.54
CA ARG A 20 8.84 6.17 -3.34
C ARG A 20 7.60 6.56 -2.52
N PRO A 21 6.86 7.61 -2.91
CA PRO A 21 5.64 8.02 -2.20
C PRO A 21 4.62 6.88 -2.18
N LYS A 22 4.17 6.53 -0.98
CA LYS A 22 2.93 5.80 -0.72
C LYS A 22 1.85 6.83 -1.01
N TRP A 23 0.99 6.60 -1.99
CA TRP A 23 0.09 7.61 -2.55
C TRP A 23 -0.30 8.70 -1.56
N THR A 24 -0.09 9.95 -1.97
CA THR A 24 -0.59 11.10 -1.27
C THR A 24 -2.11 11.02 -1.14
N THR A 25 -2.67 11.75 -0.19
CA THR A 25 -4.13 11.83 0.00
C THR A 25 -4.85 12.20 -1.30
N ILE A 26 -4.22 13.00 -2.17
CA ILE A 26 -4.78 13.40 -3.47
C ILE A 26 -4.84 12.20 -4.43
N GLU A 27 -3.79 11.40 -4.53
CA GLU A 27 -3.78 10.20 -5.39
C GLU A 27 -4.82 9.16 -4.92
N HIS A 28 -5.00 9.03 -3.61
CA HIS A 28 -6.09 8.25 -3.06
C HIS A 28 -7.46 8.78 -3.47
N LEU A 29 -7.67 10.10 -3.37
CA LEU A 29 -8.92 10.75 -3.76
C LEU A 29 -9.21 10.59 -5.27
N LEU A 30 -8.19 10.73 -6.12
CA LEU A 30 -8.33 10.53 -7.56
C LEU A 30 -8.73 9.09 -7.90
N ALA A 31 -8.16 8.10 -7.21
CA ALA A 31 -8.54 6.71 -7.36
C ALA A 31 -9.99 6.43 -6.93
N ASP A 32 -10.47 7.07 -5.86
CA ASP A 32 -11.86 6.95 -5.42
C ASP A 32 -12.83 7.59 -6.43
N ILE A 33 -12.49 8.78 -6.94
CA ILE A 33 -13.26 9.46 -7.99
C ILE A 33 -13.35 8.58 -9.23
N TRP A 34 -12.23 7.97 -9.64
CA TRP A 34 -12.21 7.04 -10.76
C TRP A 34 -13.18 5.87 -10.54
N ALA A 35 -13.16 5.23 -9.36
CA ALA A 35 -14.05 4.11 -9.06
C ALA A 35 -15.53 4.53 -9.12
N VAL A 36 -15.86 5.72 -8.62
CA VAL A 36 -17.21 6.29 -8.73
C VAL A 36 -17.60 6.52 -10.18
N LEU A 37 -16.72 7.11 -10.99
CA LEU A 37 -16.98 7.36 -12.41
C LEU A 37 -17.19 6.06 -13.19
N VAL A 38 -16.42 5.01 -12.92
CA VAL A 38 -16.62 3.71 -13.58
C VAL A 38 -17.95 3.08 -13.19
N LYS A 39 -18.36 3.18 -11.92
CA LYS A 39 -19.70 2.72 -11.50
C LYS A 39 -20.84 3.52 -12.14
N LEU A 40 -20.66 4.83 -12.28
CA LEU A 40 -21.69 5.71 -12.78
C LEU A 40 -21.87 5.63 -14.31
N LEU A 41 -20.76 5.49 -15.04
CA LEU A 41 -20.73 5.57 -16.50
C LEU A 41 -20.54 4.20 -17.18
N GLY A 42 -20.15 3.19 -16.42
CA GLY A 42 -19.93 1.83 -16.94
C GLY A 42 -21.23 1.04 -17.09
N ASP A 43 -21.11 -0.08 -17.81
CA ASP A 43 -22.20 -1.03 -18.00
C ASP A 43 -22.51 -1.76 -16.67
N PRO A 44 -23.73 -1.63 -16.10
CA PRO A 44 -24.08 -2.22 -14.81
C PRO A 44 -23.87 -3.74 -14.74
N ASP A 45 -23.99 -4.45 -15.87
CA ASP A 45 -23.82 -5.91 -15.92
C ASP A 45 -22.34 -6.32 -15.98
N LYS A 46 -21.43 -5.36 -16.25
CA LYS A 46 -19.99 -5.60 -16.40
C LYS A 46 -19.15 -4.97 -15.30
N VAL A 47 -19.67 -3.98 -14.58
CA VAL A 47 -18.94 -3.30 -13.50
C VAL A 47 -19.14 -4.04 -12.19
N PRO A 48 -18.07 -4.57 -11.56
CA PRO A 48 -18.19 -5.20 -10.26
C PRO A 48 -18.64 -4.23 -9.17
N GLU A 49 -19.49 -4.70 -8.26
CA GLU A 49 -19.96 -3.91 -7.11
C GLU A 49 -18.81 -3.39 -6.23
N ASN A 50 -17.70 -4.13 -6.15
CA ASN A 50 -16.52 -3.77 -5.38
C ASN A 50 -15.34 -3.31 -6.25
N ILE A 51 -15.60 -2.59 -7.34
CA ILE A 51 -14.53 -2.03 -8.16
C ILE A 51 -13.68 -1.02 -7.38
N ASP A 52 -12.36 -1.16 -7.51
CA ASP A 52 -11.35 -0.27 -6.96
C ASP A 52 -10.30 0.02 -8.04
N HIS A 53 -9.50 1.06 -7.83
CA HIS A 53 -8.49 1.45 -8.81
C HIS A 53 -7.43 0.34 -8.97
N PRO A 54 -7.11 -0.11 -10.20
CA PRO A 54 -6.26 -1.30 -10.42
C PRO A 54 -4.87 -1.18 -9.76
N VAL A 55 -4.31 0.03 -9.74
CA VAL A 55 -3.01 0.29 -9.09
C VAL A 55 -3.04 0.03 -7.57
N ARG A 56 -4.18 0.13 -6.89
CA ARG A 56 -4.28 -0.23 -5.46
C ARG A 56 -4.06 -1.72 -5.23
N ALA A 57 -4.49 -2.58 -6.14
CA ALA A 57 -4.25 -4.02 -6.06
C ALA A 57 -2.75 -4.34 -6.20
N GLU A 58 -2.06 -3.68 -7.13
CA GLU A 58 -0.61 -3.81 -7.32
C GLU A 58 0.17 -3.30 -6.11
N MET A 59 -0.21 -2.13 -5.58
CA MET A 59 0.39 -1.59 -4.35
C MET A 59 0.22 -2.55 -3.17
N ALA A 60 -0.97 -3.12 -2.97
CA ALA A 60 -1.22 -4.08 -1.90
C ALA A 60 -0.37 -5.36 -2.07
N ALA A 61 -0.15 -5.82 -3.29
CA ALA A 61 0.72 -6.96 -3.58
C ALA A 61 2.19 -6.65 -3.26
N ASN A 62 2.66 -5.46 -3.66
CA ASN A 62 4.02 -4.99 -3.38
C ASN A 62 4.26 -4.76 -1.88
N GLU A 63 3.29 -4.20 -1.16
CA GLU A 63 3.39 -4.05 0.30
C GLU A 63 3.49 -5.41 1.00
N LYS A 64 2.71 -6.41 0.56
CA LYS A 64 2.77 -7.77 1.09
C LYS A 64 4.12 -8.44 0.80
N SER A 65 4.70 -8.25 -0.38
CA SER A 65 5.99 -8.84 -0.74
C SER A 65 7.14 -8.20 0.05
N GLU A 66 7.13 -6.87 0.20
CA GLU A 66 8.11 -6.13 0.99
C GLU A 66 8.03 -6.48 2.48
N HIS A 67 6.81 -6.59 3.03
CA HIS A 67 6.62 -7.01 4.41
C HIS A 67 7.21 -8.41 4.66
N LYS A 68 6.96 -9.36 3.75
CA LYS A 68 7.54 -10.72 3.83
C LYS A 68 9.07 -10.68 3.74
N ARG A 69 9.64 -9.84 2.86
CA ARG A 69 11.09 -9.67 2.73
C ARG A 69 11.72 -9.14 4.02
N ALA A 70 11.15 -8.07 4.58
CA ALA A 70 11.62 -7.48 5.84
C ALA A 70 11.55 -8.47 7.01
N LEU A 71 10.49 -9.30 7.09
CA LEU A 71 10.39 -10.35 8.11
C LEU A 71 11.47 -11.42 7.95
N LYS A 72 11.76 -11.84 6.72
CA LYS A 72 12.83 -12.81 6.41
C LYS A 72 14.20 -12.27 6.81
N GLU A 73 14.50 -11.02 6.48
CA GLU A 73 15.77 -10.37 6.86
C GLU A 73 15.94 -10.30 8.38
N ARG A 74 14.90 -9.88 9.11
CA ARG A 74 14.92 -9.87 10.58
C ARG A 74 15.10 -11.26 11.18
N TYR A 75 14.49 -12.28 10.58
CA TYR A 75 14.68 -13.67 11.01
C TYR A 75 16.14 -14.13 10.78
N LEU A 76 16.70 -13.89 9.60
CA LEU A 76 18.07 -14.26 9.28
C LEU A 76 19.08 -13.59 10.20
N LYS A 77 18.89 -12.28 10.49
CA LYS A 77 19.70 -11.55 11.46
C LYS A 77 19.66 -12.18 12.85
N ARG A 78 18.46 -12.49 13.38
CA ARG A 78 18.33 -13.18 14.68
C ARG A 78 18.99 -14.55 14.69
N LYS A 79 18.94 -15.29 13.57
CA LYS A 79 19.56 -16.62 13.44
C LYS A 79 21.08 -16.52 13.39
N SER A 80 21.66 -15.52 12.72
CA SER A 80 23.11 -15.31 12.70
C SER A 80 23.63 -14.92 14.08
N ASP A 81 22.91 -14.08 14.80
CA ASP A 81 23.32 -13.60 16.12
C ASP A 81 23.37 -14.76 17.14
N ARG A 82 22.39 -15.68 17.11
CA ARG A 82 22.41 -16.90 17.96
C ARG A 82 23.53 -17.89 17.65
N ARG A 83 24.05 -17.91 16.42
CA ARG A 83 25.14 -18.81 16.03
C ARG A 83 26.52 -18.25 16.38
N ARG A 84 26.60 -16.95 16.70
CA ARG A 84 27.82 -16.24 17.06
C ARG A 84 28.01 -16.10 18.58
N SER A 85 26.98 -16.44 19.36
CA SER A 85 27.01 -16.58 20.82
C SER A 85 27.24 -18.03 21.19
#